data_AF-A0A1I6GSL8-F1
#
_entry.id   AF-A0A1I6GSL8-F1
#
_cell.length_a   1.000
_cell.length_b   1.000
_cell.length_c   1.000
_cell.angle_alpha   90.00
_cell.angle_beta   90.00
_cell.angle_gamma   90.00
#
_symmetry.space_group_name_H-M   'P 1'
#
loop_
_entity.id
_entity.type
_entity.pdbx_description
1 polymer ?
#
loop_
_entity_poly.entity_id
_entity_poly.type
_entity_poly.pdbx_seq_one_letter_code
_entity_poly.pdbx_strand_id
1 'polypeptide(L)'
;MSSLPHTSPRLVVGVGSLLLTVLATYVAASAPGFPGRVWTWPYTFLVRLRRDLPRGDRVTLAWVAVALWSVGVTALHFGGLRYRIYTQYPWWDLLTHSMGGLGVAAVLAMSYRRPGDAARSPWWLIPGVLAIGAGFEVYEFVFKTFWYGWTFEFYVVDTVIDLCINTSGAVVVAVALSWYQNEAETNARASDAGDGPSGGEFPE
;
A
#
# COMPACT_ATOMS: atom_id res chain seq x y z
N MET A 1 23.25 4.12 35.82
CA MET A 1 22.00 3.38 35.53
C MET A 1 21.43 3.94 34.24
N SER A 2 21.57 3.20 33.13
CA SER A 2 20.93 3.55 31.86
C SER A 2 19.43 3.52 32.07
N SER A 3 18.75 4.67 31.96
CA SER A 3 17.30 4.71 31.89
C SER A 3 16.84 3.72 30.81
N LEU A 4 15.87 2.89 31.15
CA LEU A 4 15.25 2.01 30.17
C LEU A 4 14.79 2.88 28.98
N PRO A 5 15.07 2.49 27.72
CA PRO A 5 14.82 3.33 26.54
C PRO A 5 13.37 3.80 26.38
N HIS A 6 12.44 3.22 27.14
CA HIS A 6 11.00 3.47 27.13
C HIS A 6 10.57 4.68 27.98
N THR A 7 11.47 5.41 28.66
CA THR A 7 11.13 6.68 29.34
C THR A 7 11.70 7.91 28.63
N SER A 8 12.15 7.73 27.38
CA SER A 8 12.68 8.79 26.52
C SER A 8 11.53 9.62 25.93
N PRO A 9 11.71 10.95 25.70
CA PRO A 9 10.78 11.77 24.92
C PRO A 9 10.40 11.16 23.56
N ARG A 10 11.25 10.27 23.02
CA ARG A 10 11.00 9.49 21.80
C ARG A 10 9.80 8.54 21.89
N LEU A 11 9.31 8.21 23.10
CA LEU A 11 8.07 7.45 23.27
C LEU A 11 6.87 8.18 22.63
N VAL A 12 6.92 9.51 22.52
CA VAL A 12 5.94 10.29 21.77
C VAL A 12 5.86 9.85 20.31
N VAL A 13 6.98 9.50 19.67
CA VAL A 13 7.00 8.99 18.29
C VAL A 13 6.39 7.61 18.24
N GLY A 14 6.83 6.68 19.10
CA GLY A 14 6.26 5.32 19.12
C GLY A 14 4.75 5.29 19.42
N VAL A 15 4.29 6.05 20.41
CA VAL A 15 2.85 6.17 20.73
C VAL A 15 2.11 6.95 19.65
N GLY A 16 2.69 8.02 19.12
CA GLY A 16 2.12 8.80 18.03
C GLY A 16 1.89 7.95 16.78
N SER A 17 2.88 7.15 16.38
CA SER A 17 2.80 6.20 15.27
C SER A 17 1.74 5.13 15.54
N LEU A 18 1.64 4.60 16.76
CA LEU A 18 0.58 3.65 17.11
C LEU A 18 -0.82 4.27 16.99
N LEU A 19 -1.02 5.48 17.52
CA LEU A 19 -2.29 6.20 17.41
C LEU A 19 -2.63 6.51 15.95
N LEU A 20 -1.62 6.90 15.16
CA LEU A 20 -1.76 7.13 13.73
C LEU A 20 -2.13 5.85 12.98
N THR A 21 -1.53 4.71 13.31
CA THR A 21 -1.91 3.40 12.74
C THR A 21 -3.39 3.12 12.98
N VAL A 22 -3.87 3.30 14.22
CA VAL A 22 -5.27 3.06 14.58
C VAL A 22 -6.20 4.02 13.82
N LEU A 23 -5.87 5.31 13.80
CA LEU A 23 -6.67 6.33 13.12
C LEU A 23 -6.70 6.10 11.60
N ALA A 24 -5.55 5.88 10.97
CA ALA A 24 -5.46 5.63 9.54
C ALA A 24 -6.18 4.33 9.15
N THR A 25 -6.10 3.28 9.99
CA THR A 25 -6.89 2.05 9.82
C THR A 25 -8.39 2.34 9.85
N TYR A 26 -8.84 3.14 10.82
CA TYR A 26 -10.24 3.54 10.94
C TYR A 26 -10.71 4.35 9.72
N VAL A 27 -9.92 5.32 9.26
CA VAL A 27 -10.20 6.12 8.05
C VAL A 27 -10.28 5.22 6.81
N ALA A 28 -9.34 4.29 6.64
CA ALA A 28 -9.36 3.33 5.55
C ALA A 28 -10.62 2.46 5.58
N ALA A 29 -10.97 1.93 6.77
CA ALA A 29 -12.14 1.08 6.95
C ALA A 29 -13.47 1.82 6.74
N SER A 30 -13.48 3.14 6.94
CA SER A 30 -14.64 4.01 6.74
C SER A 30 -14.75 4.57 5.31
N ALA A 31 -13.70 4.42 4.50
CA ALA A 31 -13.64 4.99 3.16
C ALA A 31 -14.55 4.22 2.17
N PRO A 32 -15.18 4.91 1.20
CA PRO A 32 -15.92 4.26 0.14
C PRO A 32 -15.06 3.23 -0.61
N GLY A 33 -15.63 2.08 -0.94
CA GLY A 33 -14.92 1.01 -1.64
C GLY A 33 -14.11 0.06 -0.74
N PHE A 34 -13.99 0.34 0.56
CA PHE A 34 -13.27 -0.55 1.47
C PHE A 34 -13.87 -1.99 1.44
N PRO A 35 -13.04 -3.02 1.26
CA PRO A 35 -13.51 -4.32 0.77
C PRO A 35 -14.04 -5.28 1.85
N GLY A 36 -13.99 -4.91 3.14
CA GLY A 36 -14.49 -5.77 4.21
C GLY A 36 -14.04 -5.34 5.60
N ARG A 37 -13.66 -6.31 6.44
CA ARG A 37 -13.13 -6.09 7.80
C ARG A 37 -11.62 -6.21 7.78
N VAL A 38 -10.90 -5.30 8.43
CA VAL A 38 -9.42 -5.25 8.41
C VAL A 38 -8.77 -6.59 8.77
N TRP A 39 -9.25 -7.24 9.84
CA TRP A 39 -8.71 -8.52 10.33
C TRP A 39 -8.95 -9.72 9.41
N THR A 40 -9.82 -9.59 8.40
CA THR A 40 -10.04 -10.65 7.39
C THR A 40 -9.02 -10.61 6.26
N TRP A 41 -8.11 -9.63 6.25
CA TRP A 41 -7.11 -9.47 5.20
C TRP A 41 -6.25 -10.74 5.00
N PRO A 42 -5.64 -11.37 6.02
CA PRO A 42 -4.77 -12.53 5.79
C PRO A 42 -5.51 -13.68 5.10
N TYR A 43 -6.73 -13.96 5.54
CA TYR A 43 -7.59 -14.97 4.91
C TYR A 43 -7.93 -14.60 3.46
N THR A 44 -8.32 -13.34 3.22
CA THR A 44 -8.68 -12.85 1.89
C THR A 44 -7.51 -12.91 0.93
N PHE A 45 -6.32 -12.50 1.37
CA PHE A 45 -5.07 -12.61 0.62
C PHE A 45 -4.79 -14.07 0.22
N LEU A 46 -4.82 -15.00 1.19
CA LEU A 46 -4.51 -16.41 0.93
C LEU A 46 -5.53 -17.06 -0.03
N VAL A 47 -6.82 -16.79 0.16
CA VAL A 47 -7.87 -17.28 -0.74
C VAL A 47 -7.67 -16.73 -2.14
N ARG A 48 -7.38 -15.43 -2.27
CA ARG A 48 -7.16 -14.79 -3.58
C ARG A 48 -5.93 -15.35 -4.27
N LEU A 49 -4.82 -15.47 -3.56
CA LEU A 49 -3.57 -16.00 -4.07
C LEU A 49 -3.75 -17.44 -4.58
N ARG A 50 -4.38 -18.31 -3.76
CA ARG A 50 -4.68 -19.71 -4.13
C ARG A 50 -5.57 -19.80 -5.37
N ARG A 51 -6.49 -18.85 -5.56
CA ARG A 51 -7.41 -18.83 -6.71
C ARG A 51 -6.75 -18.31 -7.99
N ASP A 52 -5.92 -17.29 -7.85
CA ASP A 52 -5.40 -16.53 -8.99
C ASP A 52 -4.07 -17.09 -9.53
N LEU A 53 -3.24 -17.74 -8.70
CA LEU A 53 -1.98 -18.34 -9.16
C LEU A 53 -2.17 -19.47 -10.21
N PRO A 54 -3.13 -20.41 -10.07
CA PRO A 54 -3.28 -21.49 -11.03
C PRO A 54 -3.85 -21.07 -12.40
N ARG A 55 -4.29 -19.81 -12.56
CA ARG A 55 -4.96 -19.35 -13.79
C ARG A 55 -4.02 -19.30 -15.00
N GLY A 56 -2.73 -19.09 -14.79
CA GLY A 56 -1.73 -18.97 -15.86
C GLY A 56 -1.93 -17.76 -16.78
N ASP A 57 -2.75 -16.78 -16.37
CA ASP A 57 -3.11 -15.61 -17.17
C ASP A 57 -2.37 -14.34 -16.70
N ARG A 58 -2.78 -13.17 -17.20
CA ARG A 58 -2.20 -11.87 -16.82
C ARG A 58 -2.28 -11.59 -15.31
N VAL A 59 -3.26 -12.17 -14.61
CA VAL A 59 -3.38 -12.02 -13.15
C VAL A 59 -2.28 -12.80 -12.45
N THR A 60 -1.98 -14.02 -12.92
CA THR A 60 -0.86 -14.81 -12.40
C THR A 60 0.45 -14.05 -12.59
N LEU A 61 0.66 -13.44 -13.77
CA LEU A 61 1.85 -12.62 -14.03
C LEU A 61 1.94 -11.42 -13.07
N ALA A 62 0.82 -10.75 -12.78
CA ALA A 62 0.80 -9.66 -11.81
C ALA A 62 1.20 -10.12 -10.40
N TRP A 63 0.73 -11.29 -9.94
CA TRP A 63 1.14 -11.85 -8.65
C TRP A 63 2.64 -12.18 -8.62
N VAL A 64 3.18 -12.74 -9.70
CA VAL A 64 4.61 -13.02 -9.83
C VAL A 64 5.42 -11.71 -9.81
N ALA A 65 4.99 -10.69 -10.54
CA ALA A 65 5.65 -9.38 -10.53
C ALA A 65 5.66 -8.74 -9.13
N VAL A 66 4.53 -8.79 -8.41
CA VAL A 66 4.45 -8.31 -7.02
C VAL A 66 5.35 -9.13 -6.10
N ALA A 67 5.40 -10.45 -6.26
CA ALA A 67 6.29 -11.30 -5.45
C ALA A 67 7.77 -10.97 -5.69
N LEU A 68 8.18 -10.83 -6.95
CA LEU A 68 9.54 -10.43 -7.31
C LEU A 68 9.88 -9.04 -6.79
N TRP A 69 8.94 -8.09 -6.88
CA TRP A 69 9.09 -6.76 -6.31
C TRP A 69 9.28 -6.82 -4.79
N SER A 70 8.44 -7.57 -4.07
CA SER A 70 8.56 -7.76 -2.62
C SER A 70 9.89 -8.36 -2.22
N VAL A 71 10.38 -9.37 -2.97
CA VAL A 71 11.72 -9.95 -2.76
C VAL A 71 12.81 -8.90 -3.00
N GLY A 72 12.71 -8.11 -4.06
CA GLY A 72 13.64 -7.03 -4.37
C GLY A 72 13.70 -5.97 -3.27
N VAL A 73 12.56 -5.45 -2.83
CA VAL A 73 12.48 -4.47 -1.73
C VAL A 73 13.04 -5.05 -0.44
N THR A 74 12.73 -6.31 -0.13
CA THR A 74 13.26 -7.02 1.03
C THR A 74 14.79 -7.11 0.95
N ALA A 75 15.33 -7.49 -0.20
CA ALA A 75 16.78 -7.57 -0.41
C ALA A 75 17.45 -6.20 -0.30
N LEU A 76 16.84 -5.13 -0.83
CA LEU A 76 17.35 -3.76 -0.71
C LEU A 76 17.34 -3.29 0.75
N HIS A 77 16.26 -3.52 1.49
CA HIS A 77 16.17 -3.12 2.90
C HIS A 77 17.20 -3.87 3.76
N PHE A 78 17.21 -5.20 3.72
CA PHE A 78 18.14 -5.99 4.54
C PHE A 78 19.58 -5.86 4.07
N GLY A 79 19.82 -5.74 2.76
CA GLY A 79 21.13 -5.42 2.20
C GLY A 79 21.62 -4.05 2.69
N GLY A 80 20.75 -3.04 2.64
CA GLY A 80 21.05 -1.70 3.14
C GLY A 80 21.46 -1.70 4.60
N LEU A 81 20.76 -2.45 5.46
CA LEU A 81 21.13 -2.65 6.86
C LEU A 81 22.47 -3.38 7.01
N ARG A 82 22.66 -4.49 6.28
CA ARG A 82 23.85 -5.34 6.36
C ARG A 82 25.13 -4.61 5.92
N TYR A 83 25.02 -3.74 4.93
CA TYR A 83 26.14 -2.98 4.35
C TYR A 83 26.20 -1.52 4.81
N ARG A 84 25.34 -1.11 5.76
CA ARG A 84 25.27 0.25 6.32
C ARG A 84 24.96 1.35 5.29
N ILE A 85 24.26 1.00 4.21
CA ILE A 85 23.90 1.93 3.12
C ILE A 85 23.00 3.05 3.63
N TYR A 86 22.06 2.76 4.54
CA TYR A 86 21.19 3.76 5.18
C TYR A 86 21.96 4.91 5.85
N THR A 87 23.18 4.64 6.36
CA THR A 87 24.01 5.68 6.99
C THR A 87 24.91 6.44 6.00
N GLN A 88 25.00 5.97 4.75
CA GLN A 88 25.90 6.52 3.73
C GLN A 88 25.15 7.28 2.64
N TYR A 89 23.94 6.83 2.29
CA TYR A 89 23.17 7.35 1.18
C TYR A 89 21.74 7.68 1.65
N PRO A 90 21.44 8.95 1.97
CA PRO A 90 20.13 9.35 2.49
C PRO A 90 18.96 9.02 1.56
N TRP A 91 19.18 9.00 0.24
CA TRP A 91 18.15 8.64 -0.73
C TRP A 91 17.79 7.14 -0.72
N TRP A 92 18.65 6.28 -0.17
CA TRP A 92 18.39 4.85 -0.11
C TRP A 92 17.14 4.55 0.72
N ASP A 93 17.02 5.26 1.82
CA ASP A 93 15.91 5.13 2.74
C ASP A 93 14.58 5.48 2.05
N LEU A 94 14.53 6.69 1.47
CA LEU A 94 13.41 7.16 0.65
C LEU A 94 13.06 6.21 -0.50
N LEU A 95 14.05 5.63 -1.16
CA LEU A 95 13.84 4.64 -2.22
C LEU A 95 13.14 3.39 -1.65
N THR A 96 13.66 2.83 -0.56
CA THR A 96 13.08 1.62 0.04
C THR A 96 11.68 1.85 0.59
N HIS A 97 11.41 3.03 1.16
CA HIS A 97 10.08 3.44 1.59
C HIS A 97 9.11 3.61 0.42
N SER A 98 9.53 4.28 -0.65
CA SER A 98 8.71 4.47 -1.85
C SER A 98 8.34 3.13 -2.49
N MET A 99 9.33 2.25 -2.68
CA MET A 99 9.12 0.93 -3.25
C MET A 99 8.28 0.03 -2.34
N GLY A 100 8.49 0.12 -1.02
CA GLY A 100 7.69 -0.57 -0.01
C GLY A 100 6.23 -0.15 -0.06
N GLY A 101 5.96 1.15 -0.02
CA GLY A 101 4.61 1.72 -0.10
C GLY A 101 3.87 1.31 -1.38
N LEU A 102 4.53 1.37 -2.54
CA LEU A 102 3.98 0.88 -3.81
C LEU A 102 3.66 -0.62 -3.75
N GLY A 103 4.58 -1.43 -3.23
CA GLY A 103 4.41 -2.88 -3.10
C GLY A 103 3.25 -3.25 -2.18
N VAL A 104 3.12 -2.59 -1.03
CA VAL A 104 2.01 -2.78 -0.08
C VAL A 104 0.69 -2.39 -0.74
N ALA A 105 0.63 -1.24 -1.42
CA ALA A 105 -0.57 -0.82 -2.16
C ALA A 105 -0.98 -1.87 -3.21
N ALA A 106 -0.01 -2.40 -3.97
CA ALA A 106 -0.26 -3.45 -4.96
C ALA A 106 -0.79 -4.74 -4.31
N VAL A 107 -0.18 -5.21 -3.22
CA VAL A 107 -0.65 -6.40 -2.48
C VAL A 107 -2.07 -6.20 -1.98
N LEU A 108 -2.38 -5.04 -1.39
CA LEU A 108 -3.72 -4.71 -0.90
C LEU A 108 -4.74 -4.69 -2.06
N ALA A 109 -4.43 -3.99 -3.15
CA ALA A 109 -5.28 -3.93 -4.33
C ALA A 109 -5.54 -5.33 -4.92
N MET A 110 -4.50 -6.15 -5.05
CA MET A 110 -4.63 -7.50 -5.59
C MET A 110 -5.42 -8.43 -4.66
N SER A 111 -5.19 -8.36 -3.34
CA SER A 111 -5.91 -9.17 -2.34
C SER A 111 -7.43 -8.98 -2.47
N TYR A 112 -7.85 -7.73 -2.62
CA TYR A 112 -9.25 -7.33 -2.60
C TYR A 112 -9.88 -7.13 -3.97
N ARG A 113 -9.12 -7.34 -5.05
CA ARG A 113 -9.63 -7.33 -6.43
C ARG A 113 -10.80 -8.30 -6.57
N ARG A 114 -11.96 -7.79 -6.98
CA ARG A 114 -13.13 -8.60 -7.34
C ARG A 114 -13.38 -8.49 -8.84
N PRO A 115 -13.40 -9.61 -9.60
CA PRO A 115 -13.75 -9.57 -11.01
C PRO A 115 -15.15 -8.95 -11.20
N GLY A 116 -15.27 -7.98 -12.11
CA GLY A 116 -16.54 -7.31 -12.44
C GLY A 116 -16.93 -6.16 -11.51
N ASP A 117 -16.16 -5.88 -10.44
CA ASP A 117 -16.50 -4.85 -9.45
C ASP A 117 -15.69 -3.56 -9.70
N ALA A 118 -15.77 -3.04 -10.93
CA ALA A 118 -15.05 -1.81 -11.34
C ALA A 118 -15.48 -0.56 -10.57
N ALA A 119 -16.68 -0.58 -9.96
CA ALA A 119 -17.30 0.56 -9.30
C ALA A 119 -16.74 0.90 -7.91
N ARG A 120 -15.77 0.13 -7.38
CA ARG A 120 -15.21 0.40 -6.04
C ARG A 120 -14.05 1.38 -6.12
N SER A 121 -14.24 2.53 -5.48
CA SER A 121 -13.20 3.52 -5.23
C SER A 121 -11.92 2.88 -4.64
N PRO A 122 -10.72 3.11 -5.23
CA PRO A 122 -9.46 2.62 -4.71
C PRO A 122 -8.84 3.54 -3.65
N TRP A 123 -9.46 4.70 -3.36
CA TRP A 123 -8.88 5.75 -2.52
C TRP A 123 -8.65 5.34 -1.06
N TRP A 124 -9.30 4.27 -0.58
CA TRP A 124 -9.02 3.67 0.73
C TRP A 124 -7.59 3.12 0.86
N LEU A 125 -6.90 2.86 -0.26
CA LEU A 125 -5.51 2.38 -0.25
C LEU A 125 -4.56 3.39 0.40
N ILE A 126 -4.81 4.69 0.26
CA ILE A 126 -3.96 5.76 0.82
C ILE A 126 -3.91 5.65 2.36
N PRO A 127 -5.03 5.78 3.10
CA PRO A 127 -5.02 5.62 4.55
C PRO A 127 -4.66 4.17 4.96
N GLY A 128 -4.93 3.16 4.12
CA GLY A 128 -4.53 1.77 4.39
C GLY A 128 -3.01 1.58 4.40
N VAL A 129 -2.30 2.15 3.43
CA VAL A 129 -0.83 2.10 3.37
C VAL A 129 -0.22 2.99 4.45
N LEU A 130 -0.80 4.17 4.70
CA LEU A 130 -0.37 5.02 5.83
C LEU A 130 -0.44 4.26 7.16
N ALA A 131 -1.52 3.49 7.40
CA ALA A 131 -1.66 2.68 8.60
C ALA A 131 -0.55 1.63 8.74
N ILE A 132 -0.22 0.95 7.64
CA ILE A 132 0.86 -0.06 7.60
C ILE A 132 2.22 0.61 7.81
N GLY A 133 2.47 1.75 7.17
CA GLY A 133 3.68 2.54 7.34
C GLY A 133 3.87 2.99 8.79
N ALA A 134 2.84 3.59 9.40
CA ALA A 134 2.88 3.98 10.81
C ALA A 134 3.05 2.76 11.74
N GLY A 135 2.51 1.60 11.37
CA GLY A 135 2.74 0.36 12.12
C GLY A 135 4.19 -0.11 12.03
N PHE A 136 4.83 0.13 10.88
CA PHE A 136 6.25 -0.16 10.69
C PHE A 136 7.14 0.75 11.54
N GLU A 137 6.79 2.04 11.70
CA GLU A 137 7.48 2.96 12.62
C GLU A 137 7.45 2.45 14.08
N VAL A 138 6.32 1.85 14.49
CA VAL A 138 6.24 1.22 15.83
C VAL A 138 7.19 0.03 15.91
N TYR A 139 7.27 -0.79 14.85
CA TYR A 139 8.24 -1.88 14.79
C TYR A 139 9.69 -1.35 14.86
N GLU A 140 10.00 -0.27 14.15
CA GLU A 140 11.34 0.33 14.17
C GLU A 140 11.68 0.84 15.57
N PHE A 141 10.75 1.58 16.19
CA PHE A 141 10.87 2.07 17.55
C PHE A 141 11.12 0.92 18.54
N VAL A 142 10.40 -0.20 18.44
CA VAL A 142 10.51 -1.30 19.41
C VAL A 142 11.76 -2.15 19.18
N PHE A 143 12.10 -2.45 17.93
CA PHE A 143 13.03 -3.52 17.60
C PHE A 143 14.37 -3.05 17.01
N LYS A 144 14.46 -1.84 16.47
CA LYS A 144 15.71 -1.33 15.90
C LYS A 144 16.51 -0.60 16.95
N THR A 145 17.83 -0.52 16.73
CA THR A 145 18.75 0.13 17.66
C THR A 145 19.37 1.41 17.10
N PHE A 146 19.25 1.66 15.80
CA PHE A 146 19.89 2.83 15.18
C PHE A 146 19.25 4.15 15.66
N TRP A 147 17.94 4.17 15.94
CA TRP A 147 17.24 5.37 16.42
C TRP A 147 17.70 5.83 17.82
N TYR A 148 18.32 4.95 18.62
CA TYR A 148 18.86 5.32 19.94
C TYR A 148 19.95 6.39 19.83
N GLY A 149 20.67 6.44 18.70
CA GLY A 149 21.73 7.42 18.46
C GLY A 149 21.26 8.75 17.88
N TRP A 150 20.00 8.85 17.45
CA TRP A 150 19.48 10.03 16.77
C TRP A 150 18.94 11.08 17.73
N THR A 151 19.01 12.35 17.34
CA THR A 151 18.30 13.41 18.07
C THR A 151 16.79 13.18 17.96
N PHE A 152 16.02 13.66 18.94
CA PHE A 152 14.56 13.52 18.90
C PHE A 152 13.96 14.20 17.66
N GLU A 153 14.43 15.40 17.34
CA GLU A 153 13.99 16.15 16.15
C GLU A 153 14.26 15.38 14.86
N PHE A 154 15.48 14.82 14.71
CA PHE A 154 15.81 14.02 13.54
C PHE A 154 14.87 12.83 13.39
N TYR A 155 14.63 12.10 14.48
CA TYR A 155 13.74 10.93 14.46
C TYR A 155 12.30 11.30 14.10
N VAL A 156 11.78 12.42 14.58
CA VAL A 156 10.43 12.90 14.21
C VAL A 156 10.37 13.25 12.71
N VAL A 157 11.36 13.99 12.20
CA VAL A 157 11.38 14.43 10.81
C VAL A 157 11.49 13.23 9.86
N ASP A 158 12.36 12.27 10.19
CA ASP A 158 12.56 11.02 9.46
C ASP A 158 11.24 10.23 9.35
N THR A 159 10.62 9.90 10.49
CA THR A 159 9.32 9.23 10.53
C THR A 159 8.24 9.95 9.70
N VAL A 160 8.16 11.29 9.75
CA VAL A 160 7.18 12.03 8.94
C VAL A 160 7.46 11.90 7.44
N ILE A 161 8.73 11.99 7.05
CA ILE A 161 9.15 11.83 5.66
C ILE A 161 8.84 10.41 5.18
N ASP A 162 9.15 9.39 5.96
CA ASP A 162 8.93 7.99 5.62
C ASP A 162 7.44 7.71 5.40
N LEU A 163 6.58 8.22 6.28
CA LEU A 163 5.13 8.11 6.13
C LEU A 163 4.63 8.80 4.86
N CYS A 164 5.13 9.99 4.54
CA CYS A 164 4.79 10.70 3.30
C CYS A 164 5.23 9.90 2.06
N ILE A 165 6.47 9.41 2.05
CA ILE A 165 7.04 8.67 0.92
C ILE A 165 6.36 7.32 0.74
N ASN A 166 6.13 6.56 1.82
CA ASN A 166 5.34 5.32 1.82
C ASN A 166 3.95 5.57 1.19
N THR A 167 3.28 6.63 1.62
CA THR A 167 1.92 6.95 1.18
C THR A 167 1.88 7.40 -0.28
N SER A 168 2.93 8.04 -0.80
CA SER A 168 3.01 8.44 -2.21
C SER A 168 2.87 7.26 -3.17
N GLY A 169 3.43 6.10 -2.84
CA GLY A 169 3.27 4.87 -3.62
C GLY A 169 1.81 4.41 -3.70
N ALA A 170 1.05 4.58 -2.61
CA ALA A 170 -0.38 4.29 -2.58
C ALA A 170 -1.20 5.25 -3.44
N VAL A 171 -0.83 6.54 -3.46
CA VAL A 171 -1.44 7.55 -4.35
C VAL A 171 -1.26 7.13 -5.81
N VAL A 172 -0.05 6.76 -6.21
CA VAL A 172 0.25 6.31 -7.58
C VAL A 172 -0.65 5.13 -7.97
N VAL A 173 -0.76 4.12 -7.10
CA VAL A 173 -1.61 2.95 -7.36
C VAL A 173 -3.10 3.33 -7.40
N ALA A 174 -3.58 4.17 -6.48
CA ALA A 174 -4.98 4.59 -6.46
C ALA A 174 -5.35 5.40 -7.72
N VAL A 175 -4.47 6.28 -8.19
CA VAL A 175 -4.65 7.03 -9.44
C VAL A 175 -4.67 6.08 -10.64
N ALA A 176 -3.71 5.15 -10.74
CA ALA A 176 -3.67 4.18 -11.83
C ALA A 176 -4.92 3.29 -11.88
N LEU A 177 -5.40 2.83 -10.73
CA LEU A 177 -6.65 2.04 -10.64
C LEU A 177 -7.87 2.87 -11.01
N SER A 178 -7.96 4.11 -10.55
CA SER A 178 -9.08 5.01 -10.88
C SER A 178 -9.12 5.30 -12.38
N TRP A 179 -7.97 5.54 -13.01
CA TRP A 179 -7.88 5.70 -14.45
C TRP A 179 -8.34 4.43 -15.17
N TYR A 180 -7.80 3.26 -14.81
CA TYR A 180 -8.21 1.99 -15.41
C TYR A 180 -9.72 1.72 -15.30
N GLN A 181 -10.32 2.03 -14.15
CA GLN A 181 -11.77 1.90 -13.93
C GLN A 181 -12.57 2.84 -14.86
N ASN A 182 -12.17 4.10 -14.97
CA ASN A 182 -12.83 5.07 -15.85
C ASN A 182 -12.78 4.66 -17.33
N GLU A 183 -11.66 4.12 -17.81
CA GLU A 183 -11.55 3.60 -19.18
C GLU A 183 -12.46 2.39 -19.40
N ALA A 184 -12.50 1.46 -18.45
CA ALA A 184 -13.36 0.28 -18.52
C ALA A 184 -14.85 0.67 -18.57
N GLU A 185 -15.27 1.63 -17.74
CA GLU A 185 -16.65 2.15 -17.75
C GLU A 185 -17.00 2.86 -19.07
N THR A 186 -16.07 3.67 -19.59
CA THR A 186 -16.27 4.39 -20.87
C THR A 186 -16.45 3.41 -22.02
N ASN A 187 -15.61 2.37 -22.07
CA ASN A 187 -15.68 1.33 -23.11
C ASN A 187 -16.98 0.52 -23.01
N ALA A 188 -17.42 0.17 -21.79
CA ALA A 188 -18.67 -0.55 -21.59
C ALA A 188 -19.89 0.26 -22.09
N ARG A 189 -19.96 1.57 -21.77
CA ARG A 189 -21.03 2.45 -22.27
C ARG A 189 -21.04 2.59 -23.79
N ALA A 190 -19.85 2.62 -24.41
CA ALA A 190 -19.75 2.68 -25.86
C ALA A 190 -20.25 1.40 -26.54
N SER A 191 -19.99 0.22 -25.95
CA SER A 191 -20.53 -1.05 -26.43
C SER A 191 -22.05 -1.13 -26.32
N ASP A 192 -22.63 -0.69 -25.19
CA ASP A 192 -24.09 -0.70 -24.99
C ASP A 192 -24.82 0.27 -25.94
N ALA A 193 -24.20 1.39 -26.32
CA ALA A 193 -24.77 2.35 -27.26
C ALA A 193 -24.76 1.87 -28.72
N GLY A 194 -23.88 0.90 -29.07
CA GLY A 194 -23.77 0.35 -30.42
C GLY A 194 -24.81 -0.71 -30.77
N ASP A 195 -25.48 -1.30 -29.77
CA ASP A 195 -26.51 -2.36 -29.92
C ASP A 195 -27.95 -1.81 -29.92
N GLY A 196 -28.14 -0.49 -30.10
CA GLY A 196 -29.46 0.10 -30.31
C GLY A 196 -30.16 -0.47 -31.55
N PRO A 197 -31.50 -0.66 -31.56
CA PRO A 197 -32.18 -1.31 -32.66
C PRO A 197 -31.98 -0.49 -33.92
N SER A 198 -31.31 -1.07 -34.92
CA SER A 198 -31.36 -0.61 -36.30
C SER A 198 -32.80 -0.78 -36.80
N GLY A 199 -33.66 0.17 -36.42
CA GLY A 199 -35.02 0.31 -36.92
C GLY A 199 -34.92 0.56 -38.41
N GLY A 200 -35.07 -0.52 -39.18
CA GLY A 200 -35.23 -0.45 -40.62
C GLY A 200 -36.52 0.30 -40.94
N GLU A 201 -36.40 1.56 -41.32
CA GLU A 201 -37.37 2.19 -42.18
C GLU A 201 -37.21 1.57 -43.57
N PHE A 202 -38.12 0.66 -43.92
CA PHE A 202 -38.37 0.31 -45.31
C PHE A 202 -39.15 1.46 -45.96
N PRO A 203 -38.68 2.06 -47.06
CA PRO A 203 -39.48 3.01 -47.81
C PRO A 203 -40.56 2.26 -48.61
N GLU A 204 -41.81 2.73 -48.48
CA GLU A 204 -42.91 2.41 -49.42
C GLU A 204 -42.76 3.16 -50.75
#